data_AF-A0A072TZ86-F1
#
_entry.id   AF-A0A072TZ86-F1
#
_cell.length_a   1.000
_cell.length_b   1.000
_cell.length_c   1.000
_cell.angle_alpha   90.00
_cell.angle_beta   90.00
_cell.angle_gamma   90.00
#
_symmetry.space_group_name_H-M   'P 1'
#
loop_
_entity.id
_entity.type
_entity.pdbx_description
1 polymer ?
#
loop_
_entity_poly.entity_id
_entity_poly.type
_entity_poly.pdbx_seq_one_letter_code
_entity_poly.pdbx_strand_id
1 'polypeptide(L)'
;MHQKKSEVQIGKESVGVSSDFNPTPPIQHNHQQTSQRQHLCPRHHSIDISPTEIITRPSNKLPFKPPQNTAFHHLTLSASAATAFRIIRRLKKHRSILFISLPLIYLYLHASRSFFLDFLTAFAFSTALLFSLNIALPSLRSFPLHLNLHKIRSSSSSHSRSPPPLPVFWTIGSRPKSEKRLGSGCWVQVFGNGDVYEGEFHKGKCSGSGVYYYSMSGRYEGDWIDGRYDGYGVETWARGSRYRGQYRQGLRHGFGVYRFYTGDVYTGEWSNGQSHGCGVHTCEDGSRYVGEFKWGVKHGLGHYHFRNGDTYAGEYFADRMHGFGVYRFANGHRYEGAWHEGRRQGLGMYTFRNGETQSGHWQNGVLDIPSTQNTTYPVSPVGVNHSKVLTAVQEARRAAEKAYNVSKVEERVNRAVSAANRAANAARVAAVKAVQKQMHHHVNNEGFPIPVM
;
A
#
# COMPACT_ATOMS: atom_id res chain seq x y z
N MET A 1 9.24 -9.64 -19.79
CA MET A 1 9.12 -10.82 -18.90
C MET A 1 8.27 -10.41 -17.71
N HIS A 2 7.02 -10.88 -17.63
CA HIS A 2 6.15 -10.55 -16.51
C HIS A 2 6.44 -11.50 -15.35
N GLN A 3 6.83 -10.95 -14.20
CA GLN A 3 7.03 -11.74 -12.99
C GLN A 3 5.66 -12.07 -12.41
N LYS A 4 5.23 -13.33 -12.57
CA LYS A 4 3.92 -13.86 -12.18
C LYS A 4 3.69 -13.74 -10.67
N LYS A 5 3.19 -12.59 -10.21
CA LYS A 5 2.65 -12.44 -8.85
C LYS A 5 1.30 -13.15 -8.79
N SER A 6 1.24 -14.19 -7.98
CA SER A 6 0.06 -15.02 -7.78
C SER A 6 -1.04 -14.28 -7.00
N GLU A 7 -2.26 -14.80 -7.13
CA GLU A 7 -3.54 -14.32 -6.56
C GLU A 7 -3.62 -14.48 -5.02
N VAL A 8 -2.48 -14.47 -4.32
CA VAL A 8 -2.31 -15.05 -2.97
C VAL A 8 -2.35 -14.01 -1.83
N GLN A 9 -2.37 -12.71 -2.14
CA GLN A 9 -2.26 -11.63 -1.14
C GLN A 9 -3.44 -10.64 -1.10
N ILE A 10 -4.55 -10.92 -1.78
CA ILE A 10 -5.83 -10.20 -1.62
C ILE A 10 -6.97 -11.21 -1.78
N GLY A 11 -7.48 -11.77 -0.68
CA GLY A 11 -8.57 -12.77 -0.72
C GLY A 11 -8.36 -14.07 0.07
N LYS A 12 -7.47 -14.09 1.07
CA LYS A 12 -7.51 -15.09 2.16
C LYS A 12 -7.75 -14.38 3.49
N GLU A 13 -8.53 -15.02 4.36
CA GLU A 13 -8.85 -14.59 5.72
C GLU A 13 -9.68 -13.30 5.84
N SER A 14 -10.80 -13.26 5.11
CA SER A 14 -12.01 -12.52 5.55
C SER A 14 -13.22 -13.44 5.76
N VAL A 15 -12.98 -14.71 6.15
CA VAL A 15 -14.00 -15.54 6.84
C VAL A 15 -14.10 -15.04 8.29
N GLY A 16 -14.45 -13.76 8.44
CA GLY A 16 -14.77 -13.14 9.71
C GLY A 16 -16.10 -13.70 10.17
N VAL A 17 -16.04 -14.71 11.04
CA VAL A 17 -17.20 -15.37 11.65
C VAL A 17 -18.24 -14.34 12.08
N SER A 18 -19.51 -14.58 11.73
CA SER A 18 -20.63 -13.84 12.33
C SER A 18 -20.54 -14.01 13.85
N SER A 19 -20.11 -12.97 14.55
CA SER A 19 -20.13 -12.96 16.01
C SER A 19 -21.58 -12.77 16.43
N ASP A 20 -22.34 -13.87 16.46
CA ASP A 20 -23.76 -13.91 16.79
C ASP A 20 -23.95 -13.42 18.24
N PHE A 21 -24.13 -12.10 18.37
CA PHE A 21 -23.97 -11.38 19.61
C PHE A 21 -25.26 -11.49 20.46
N ASN A 22 -25.52 -12.70 20.96
CA ASN A 22 -26.73 -13.04 21.68
C ASN A 22 -26.75 -12.35 23.07
N PRO A 23 -27.68 -11.40 23.34
CA PRO A 23 -27.70 -10.64 24.57
C PRO A 23 -28.59 -11.31 25.63
N THR A 24 -28.06 -12.29 26.36
CA THR A 24 -28.79 -12.97 27.43
C THR A 24 -29.11 -12.01 28.59
N PRO A 25 -30.38 -11.85 29.00
CA PRO A 25 -30.75 -11.05 30.16
C PRO A 25 -30.45 -11.80 31.49
N PRO A 26 -30.27 -11.08 32.62
CA PRO A 26 -29.88 -11.66 33.91
C PRO A 26 -31.08 -12.02 34.83
N ILE A 27 -30.72 -12.55 36.02
CA ILE A 27 -31.54 -12.77 37.24
C ILE A 27 -32.35 -14.08 37.30
N GLN A 28 -31.88 -15.04 38.10
CA GLN A 28 -32.45 -15.31 39.44
C GLN A 28 -31.48 -16.12 40.33
N HIS A 29 -31.57 -15.93 41.64
CA HIS A 29 -30.87 -16.74 42.66
C HIS A 29 -31.63 -18.05 42.92
N ASN A 30 -30.91 -19.13 43.26
CA ASN A 30 -31.32 -19.97 44.38
C ASN A 30 -30.15 -20.71 45.06
N HIS A 31 -30.38 -21.23 46.27
CA HIS A 31 -29.36 -21.81 47.16
C HIS A 31 -29.69 -23.26 47.55
N GLN A 32 -28.69 -24.15 47.54
CA GLN A 32 -28.43 -25.34 48.42
C GLN A 32 -27.46 -26.30 47.67
N GLN A 33 -26.30 -26.71 48.25
CA GLN A 33 -26.06 -27.83 49.18
C GLN A 33 -26.32 -29.23 48.55
N THR A 34 -25.49 -30.27 48.71
CA THR A 34 -24.45 -30.56 49.74
C THR A 34 -23.39 -31.59 49.28
N SER A 35 -22.25 -31.70 50.00
CA SER A 35 -21.30 -32.84 50.25
C SER A 35 -21.14 -34.01 49.22
N GLN A 36 -19.96 -34.60 48.97
CA GLN A 36 -18.92 -35.18 49.88
C GLN A 36 -17.50 -35.16 49.20
N ARG A 37 -16.34 -35.07 49.89
CA ARG A 37 -15.49 -36.15 50.48
C ARG A 37 -15.35 -37.40 49.55
N GLN A 38 -14.20 -38.05 49.32
CA GLN A 38 -12.82 -38.10 49.88
C GLN A 38 -11.84 -38.57 48.72
N HIS A 39 -10.51 -38.81 48.77
CA HIS A 39 -9.47 -38.93 49.83
C HIS A 39 -8.01 -38.81 49.27
N LEU A 40 -7.01 -38.74 50.17
CA LEU A 40 -5.61 -39.25 50.17
C LEU A 40 -4.64 -39.20 48.95
N CYS A 41 -3.47 -38.62 49.21
CA CYS A 41 -2.14 -38.95 48.63
C CYS A 41 -1.38 -39.88 49.62
N PRO A 42 -0.31 -40.63 49.25
CA PRO A 42 1.05 -40.19 49.65
C PRO A 42 2.29 -40.75 48.86
N ARG A 43 3.45 -40.09 49.07
CA ARG A 43 4.86 -40.61 49.12
C ARG A 43 5.51 -41.18 47.83
N HIS A 44 6.63 -40.60 47.35
CA HIS A 44 8.05 -40.68 47.77
C HIS A 44 8.81 -41.93 47.28
N HIS A 45 9.89 -41.71 46.52
CA HIS A 45 11.20 -42.35 46.75
C HIS A 45 12.35 -41.56 46.09
N SER A 46 13.55 -41.67 46.64
CA SER A 46 14.80 -41.06 46.17
C SER A 46 15.99 -41.88 46.70
N ILE A 47 17.02 -42.10 45.87
CA ILE A 47 18.39 -42.63 46.15
C ILE A 47 19.10 -42.84 44.78
N ASP A 48 20.42 -42.89 44.62
CA ASP A 48 21.52 -41.98 45.03
C ASP A 48 22.84 -42.38 44.29
N ILE A 49 23.93 -41.60 44.42
CA ILE A 49 25.37 -42.01 44.30
C ILE A 49 25.80 -42.72 42.98
N SER A 50 26.40 -42.08 41.95
CA SER A 50 27.83 -41.64 41.79
C SER A 50 28.86 -42.82 41.71
N PRO A 51 30.20 -42.67 41.42
CA PRO A 51 31.04 -41.45 41.31
C PRO A 51 32.20 -41.41 40.25
N THR A 52 32.85 -40.23 40.13
CA THR A 52 34.28 -39.93 39.74
C THR A 52 34.83 -40.30 38.32
N GLU A 53 35.95 -39.78 37.75
CA GLU A 53 37.13 -38.99 38.22
C GLU A 53 37.63 -37.85 37.24
N ILE A 54 38.09 -36.71 37.82
CA ILE A 54 39.40 -35.98 37.64
C ILE A 54 39.80 -35.43 36.22
N ILE A 55 39.84 -34.09 35.96
CA ILE A 55 40.95 -33.08 36.17
C ILE A 55 42.18 -33.34 35.23
N THR A 56 42.78 -32.42 34.44
CA THR A 56 43.33 -31.06 34.74
C THR A 56 43.50 -30.13 33.50
N ARG A 57 43.81 -28.84 33.74
CA ARG A 57 44.46 -27.83 32.84
C ARG A 57 45.75 -27.33 33.57
N PRO A 58 46.83 -26.75 32.96
CA PRO A 58 46.75 -25.40 32.34
C PRO A 58 47.89 -24.96 31.34
N SER A 59 47.86 -23.66 30.96
CA SER A 59 49.02 -22.73 30.81
C SER A 59 50.00 -22.74 29.61
N ASN A 60 49.85 -21.71 28.75
CA ASN A 60 50.87 -20.76 28.20
C ASN A 60 52.27 -21.22 27.72
N LYS A 61 52.65 -20.80 26.50
CA LYS A 61 53.74 -19.80 26.24
C LYS A 61 53.90 -19.41 24.75
N LEU A 62 54.67 -18.35 24.49
CA LEU A 62 55.00 -17.76 23.19
C LEU A 62 56.45 -17.21 23.26
N PRO A 63 57.31 -17.37 22.23
CA PRO A 63 58.40 -16.41 22.04
C PRO A 63 58.81 -16.09 20.58
N PHE A 64 58.99 -14.79 20.32
CA PHE A 64 60.09 -14.12 19.58
C PHE A 64 60.53 -14.42 18.12
N LYS A 65 61.12 -13.35 17.55
CA LYS A 65 61.78 -13.11 16.24
C LYS A 65 63.34 -13.20 16.43
N PRO A 66 64.29 -12.95 15.47
CA PRO A 66 64.28 -11.92 14.42
C PRO A 66 64.89 -12.33 13.02
N PRO A 67 65.88 -11.67 12.35
CA PRO A 67 65.62 -10.94 11.08
C PRO A 67 66.62 -11.17 9.91
N GLN A 68 66.38 -10.57 8.72
CA GLN A 68 67.45 -10.07 7.83
C GLN A 68 67.03 -9.06 6.73
N ASN A 69 67.89 -8.05 6.56
CA ASN A 69 68.29 -7.20 5.42
C ASN A 69 67.30 -6.65 4.34
N THR A 70 67.19 -5.32 4.39
CA THR A 70 67.20 -4.30 3.31
C THR A 70 67.46 -4.68 1.84
N ALA A 71 66.69 -4.06 0.93
CA ALA A 71 67.14 -3.63 -0.40
C ALA A 71 66.39 -2.33 -0.82
N PHE A 72 67.09 -1.38 -1.46
CA PHE A 72 66.50 -0.14 -2.04
C PHE A 72 66.20 -0.34 -3.53
N HIS A 73 65.00 0.04 -4.00
CA HIS A 73 64.76 0.32 -5.42
C HIS A 73 63.72 1.43 -5.62
N HIS A 74 63.83 2.16 -6.74
CA HIS A 74 63.10 3.39 -7.02
C HIS A 74 61.77 3.17 -7.78
N LEU A 75 60.85 4.14 -7.59
CA LEU A 75 59.72 4.55 -8.44
C LEU A 75 58.98 3.51 -9.31
N THR A 76 57.66 3.42 -9.10
CA THR A 76 56.69 3.77 -10.16
C THR A 76 55.32 4.13 -9.57
N LEU A 77 54.80 5.31 -9.91
CA LEU A 77 53.59 5.90 -9.29
C LEU A 77 52.37 5.82 -10.22
N SER A 78 51.75 4.64 -10.37
CA SER A 78 50.63 4.46 -11.32
C SER A 78 49.55 3.43 -10.96
N ALA A 79 49.43 2.99 -9.70
CA ALA A 79 48.44 1.96 -9.30
C ALA A 79 47.37 2.40 -8.27
N SER A 80 47.60 3.45 -7.47
CA SER A 80 46.72 3.83 -6.34
C SER A 80 45.46 4.61 -6.73
N ALA A 81 45.49 5.34 -7.85
CA ALA A 81 44.37 6.22 -8.24
C ALA A 81 43.09 5.44 -8.58
N ALA A 82 43.20 4.29 -9.26
CA ALA A 82 42.05 3.51 -9.71
C ALA A 82 41.30 2.80 -8.55
N THR A 83 42.03 2.35 -7.52
CA THR A 83 41.44 1.79 -6.29
C THR A 83 40.80 2.89 -5.44
N ALA A 84 41.49 4.03 -5.26
CA ALA A 84 40.93 5.21 -4.60
C ALA A 84 39.62 5.68 -5.26
N PHE A 85 39.56 5.78 -6.59
CA PHE A 85 38.33 6.19 -7.29
C PHE A 85 37.16 5.21 -7.10
N ARG A 86 37.43 3.90 -7.01
CA ARG A 86 36.42 2.87 -6.71
C ARG A 86 35.91 2.98 -5.27
N ILE A 87 36.79 3.30 -4.32
CA ILE A 87 36.43 3.54 -2.91
C ILE A 87 35.59 4.82 -2.77
N ILE A 88 36.02 5.93 -3.37
CA ILE A 88 35.29 7.22 -3.40
C ILE A 88 33.90 7.05 -4.03
N ARG A 89 33.79 6.28 -5.12
CA ARG A 89 32.50 6.01 -5.79
C ARG A 89 31.58 5.08 -4.97
N ARG A 90 32.13 4.22 -4.10
CA ARG A 90 31.34 3.50 -3.08
C ARG A 90 30.90 4.43 -1.94
N LEU A 91 31.80 5.23 -1.37
CA LEU A 91 31.48 6.21 -0.31
C LEU A 91 30.33 7.14 -0.72
N LYS A 92 30.32 7.62 -1.97
CA LYS A 92 29.24 8.47 -2.50
C LYS A 92 27.85 7.81 -2.52
N LYS A 93 27.76 6.47 -2.48
CA LYS A 93 26.51 5.69 -2.36
C LYS A 93 26.04 5.52 -0.90
N HIS A 94 26.95 5.57 0.07
CA HIS A 94 26.64 5.42 1.50
C HIS A 94 26.54 6.76 2.26
N ARG A 95 26.55 7.89 1.54
CA ARG A 95 26.57 9.25 2.11
C ARG A 95 25.45 9.50 3.13
N SER A 96 24.24 9.02 2.87
CA SER A 96 23.09 9.11 3.77
C SER A 96 23.20 8.24 5.02
N ILE A 97 23.88 7.09 4.94
CA ILE A 97 24.09 6.20 6.10
C ILE A 97 25.06 6.85 7.09
N LEU A 98 26.13 7.48 6.57
CA LEU A 98 27.13 8.16 7.40
C LEU A 98 26.57 9.39 8.14
N PHE A 99 25.61 10.09 7.52
CA PHE A 99 24.85 11.17 8.18
C PHE A 99 23.88 10.67 9.27
N ILE A 100 23.43 9.41 9.22
CA ILE A 100 22.57 8.82 10.25
C ILE A 100 23.41 8.24 11.40
N SER A 101 24.58 7.65 11.12
CA SER A 101 25.44 7.08 12.16
C SER A 101 26.10 8.11 13.07
N LEU A 102 26.46 9.30 12.56
CA LEU A 102 27.14 10.33 13.34
C LEU A 102 26.35 10.83 14.57
N PRO A 103 25.07 11.26 14.46
CA PRO A 103 24.29 11.66 15.65
C PRO A 103 24.02 10.49 16.60
N LEU A 104 23.87 9.26 16.11
CA LEU A 104 23.71 8.07 16.96
C LEU A 104 24.97 7.77 17.78
N ILE A 105 26.16 7.93 17.19
CA ILE A 105 27.44 7.78 17.91
C ILE A 105 27.64 8.94 18.91
N TYR A 106 27.23 10.16 18.58
CA TYR A 106 27.27 11.29 19.51
C TYR A 106 26.36 11.08 20.73
N LEU A 107 25.11 10.66 20.52
CA LEU A 107 24.16 10.32 21.60
C LEU A 107 24.62 9.13 22.45
N TYR A 108 25.41 8.21 21.89
CA TYR A 108 26.03 7.11 22.64
C TYR A 108 27.22 7.57 23.51
N LEU A 109 27.93 8.63 23.09
CA LEU A 109 29.10 9.19 23.78
C LEU A 109 28.75 10.32 24.77
N HIS A 110 27.56 10.90 24.69
CA HIS A 110 27.02 11.90 25.63
C HIS A 110 25.69 11.43 26.22
N ALA A 111 25.74 10.37 27.02
CA ALA A 111 24.64 9.96 27.88
C ALA A 111 24.58 10.84 29.14
N SER A 112 23.99 12.04 29.00
CA SER A 112 23.82 13.00 30.09
C SER A 112 22.33 13.18 30.46
N ARG A 113 22.01 14.01 31.48
CA ARG A 113 20.69 13.98 32.15
C ARG A 113 19.52 14.59 31.35
N SER A 114 19.70 15.06 30.11
CA SER A 114 18.61 15.70 29.35
C SER A 114 18.65 15.41 27.84
N PHE A 115 17.99 14.32 27.45
CA PHE A 115 17.78 13.88 26.07
C PHE A 115 17.37 15.00 25.09
N PHE A 116 16.63 16.02 25.56
CA PHE A 116 16.23 17.16 24.72
C PHE A 116 17.39 18.09 24.37
N LEU A 117 18.33 18.35 25.30
CA LEU A 117 19.55 19.09 24.98
C LEU A 117 20.48 18.25 24.10
N ASP A 118 20.65 16.97 24.41
CA ASP A 118 21.54 16.06 23.66
C ASP A 118 21.04 15.89 22.20
N PHE A 119 19.72 15.90 21.97
CA PHE A 119 19.13 15.95 20.63
C PHE A 119 19.39 17.30 19.93
N LEU A 120 19.24 18.42 20.64
CA LEU A 120 19.41 19.76 20.06
C LEU A 120 20.87 20.04 19.68
N THR A 121 21.84 19.59 20.47
CA THR A 121 23.28 19.69 20.15
C THR A 121 23.66 18.75 19.00
N ALA A 122 23.15 17.52 18.96
CA ALA A 122 23.34 16.61 17.83
C ALA A 122 22.79 17.19 16.51
N PHE A 123 21.62 17.86 16.56
CA PHE A 123 21.04 18.54 15.41
C PHE A 123 21.90 19.73 14.94
N ALA A 124 22.34 20.59 15.88
CA ALA A 124 23.20 21.73 15.59
C ALA A 124 24.58 21.31 15.01
N PHE A 125 25.15 20.21 15.51
CA PHE A 125 26.39 19.66 14.96
C PHE A 125 26.18 19.13 13.53
N SER A 126 25.06 18.46 13.26
CA SER A 126 24.73 17.95 11.92
C SER A 126 24.52 19.06 10.88
N THR A 127 23.89 20.17 11.25
CA THR A 127 23.71 21.33 10.36
C THR A 127 25.03 22.08 10.13
N ALA A 128 25.88 22.26 11.15
CA ALA A 128 27.22 22.83 10.99
C ALA A 128 28.13 21.97 10.10
N LEU A 129 28.05 20.64 10.23
CA LEU A 129 28.75 19.69 9.37
C LEU A 129 28.28 19.79 7.92
N LEU A 130 26.97 19.91 7.68
CA LEU A 130 26.41 20.13 6.34
C LEU A 130 26.84 21.46 5.73
N PHE A 131 26.93 22.53 6.52
CA PHE A 131 27.32 23.86 6.03
C PHE A 131 28.81 23.90 5.65
N SER A 132 29.68 23.41 6.53
CA SER A 132 31.13 23.31 6.26
C SER A 132 31.45 22.43 5.06
N LEU A 133 30.77 21.29 4.86
CA LEU A 133 30.94 20.43 3.68
C LEU A 133 30.45 21.04 2.35
N ASN A 134 29.63 22.09 2.39
CA ASN A 134 29.26 22.87 1.20
C ASN A 134 30.24 24.02 0.92
N ILE A 135 30.84 24.61 1.95
CA ILE A 135 31.88 25.65 1.80
C ILE A 135 33.21 25.05 1.33
N ALA A 136 33.59 23.87 1.82
CA ALA A 136 34.86 23.21 1.52
C ALA A 136 34.97 22.61 0.09
N LEU A 137 33.98 22.84 -0.78
CA LEU A 137 33.96 22.39 -2.17
C LEU A 137 33.69 23.58 -3.10
N PRO A 138 34.73 24.19 -3.72
CA PRO A 138 34.53 25.33 -4.60
C PRO A 138 33.68 24.94 -5.82
N SER A 139 32.83 25.87 -6.26
CA SER A 139 31.89 25.66 -7.35
C SER A 139 32.59 25.39 -8.68
N LEU A 140 32.24 24.27 -9.32
CA LEU A 140 32.56 24.09 -10.75
C LEU A 140 31.65 25.02 -11.57
N ARG A 141 32.28 25.77 -12.47
CA ARG A 141 31.70 26.90 -13.19
C ARG A 141 30.49 26.47 -14.03
N SER A 142 29.50 27.36 -14.12
CA SER A 142 28.46 27.32 -15.13
C SER A 142 29.07 27.42 -16.53
N PHE A 143 28.66 26.53 -17.44
CA PHE A 143 28.94 26.68 -18.87
C PHE A 143 27.95 27.69 -19.47
N PRO A 144 28.39 28.58 -20.38
CA PRO A 144 27.50 29.55 -21.01
C PRO A 144 26.57 28.89 -22.04
N LEU A 145 25.28 29.18 -21.96
CA LEU A 145 24.31 28.87 -23.02
C LEU A 145 24.51 29.85 -24.19
N HIS A 146 25.24 29.43 -25.22
CA HIS A 146 25.36 30.19 -26.46
C HIS A 146 24.02 30.21 -27.23
N LEU A 147 23.28 31.31 -27.08
CA LEU A 147 22.14 31.66 -27.92
C LEU A 147 22.61 32.03 -29.33
N ASN A 148 22.77 31.04 -30.20
CA ASN A 148 22.98 31.28 -31.64
C ASN A 148 21.66 31.69 -32.31
N LEU A 149 21.38 32.99 -32.28
CA LEU A 149 20.24 33.61 -32.97
C LEU A 149 20.49 33.60 -34.49
N HIS A 150 20.24 32.48 -35.16
CA HIS A 150 20.43 32.39 -36.60
C HIS A 150 19.39 33.21 -37.37
N LYS A 151 19.91 34.26 -38.02
CA LYS A 151 19.19 35.27 -38.80
C LYS A 151 18.33 34.61 -39.89
N ILE A 152 17.01 34.83 -39.85
CA ILE A 152 16.10 34.39 -40.92
C ILE A 152 16.48 35.14 -42.19
N ARG A 153 16.82 34.40 -43.25
CA ARG A 153 16.98 34.91 -44.62
C ARG A 153 15.92 34.25 -45.49
N SER A 154 15.10 35.06 -46.14
CA SER A 154 14.05 34.59 -47.04
C SER A 154 14.64 34.11 -48.38
N SER A 155 14.21 32.94 -48.83
CA SER A 155 14.45 32.46 -50.19
C SER A 155 13.33 31.50 -50.64
N SER A 156 12.53 31.97 -51.59
CA SER A 156 11.81 31.25 -52.65
C SER A 156 11.43 29.76 -52.45
N SER A 157 10.13 29.51 -52.59
CA SER A 157 9.51 28.20 -52.79
C SER A 157 10.20 27.28 -53.81
N SER A 158 10.28 25.99 -53.46
CA SER A 158 10.22 24.89 -54.43
C SER A 158 9.29 23.80 -53.88
N HIS A 159 8.53 23.13 -54.74
CA HIS A 159 7.57 22.11 -54.32
C HIS A 159 8.27 20.74 -54.17
N SER A 160 8.31 20.21 -52.95
CA SER A 160 8.53 18.79 -52.70
C SER A 160 7.23 18.14 -52.23
N ARG A 161 6.77 17.12 -52.96
CA ARG A 161 5.58 16.34 -52.59
C ARG A 161 5.91 15.45 -51.39
N SER A 162 5.01 15.38 -50.42
CA SER A 162 5.00 14.27 -49.45
C SER A 162 4.69 12.95 -50.16
N PRO A 163 5.28 11.82 -49.73
CA PRO A 163 4.86 10.51 -50.21
C PRO A 163 3.43 10.19 -49.72
N PRO A 164 2.60 9.51 -50.51
CA PRO A 164 1.27 9.10 -50.09
C PRO A 164 1.36 8.01 -49.00
N PRO A 165 0.31 7.85 -48.15
CA PRO A 165 0.21 6.71 -47.25
C PRO A 165 0.08 5.41 -48.07
N LEU A 166 0.79 4.36 -47.64
CA LEU A 166 0.70 3.03 -48.26
C LEU A 166 -0.60 2.32 -47.84
N PRO A 167 -1.28 1.59 -48.74
CA PRO A 167 -2.48 0.83 -48.41
C PRO A 167 -2.16 -0.38 -47.53
N VAL A 168 -3.10 -0.75 -46.64
CA VAL A 168 -2.95 -1.89 -45.72
C VAL A 168 -3.35 -3.18 -46.44
N PHE A 169 -2.35 -3.97 -46.87
CA PHE A 169 -2.56 -5.20 -47.63
C PHE A 169 -2.69 -6.42 -46.72
N TRP A 170 -3.88 -6.99 -46.63
CA TRP A 170 -4.14 -8.23 -45.88
C TRP A 170 -3.77 -9.47 -46.71
N THR A 171 -2.54 -9.97 -46.56
CA THR A 171 -2.12 -11.27 -47.12
C THR A 171 -2.21 -12.39 -46.10
N ILE A 172 -3.19 -13.28 -46.27
CA ILE A 172 -3.16 -14.61 -45.66
C ILE A 172 -2.16 -15.46 -46.45
N GLY A 173 -1.04 -15.83 -45.82
CA GLY A 173 -0.09 -16.81 -46.35
C GLY A 173 0.91 -16.30 -47.40
N SER A 174 1.82 -15.39 -47.02
CA SER A 174 3.06 -15.16 -47.77
C SER A 174 4.30 -15.23 -46.86
N ARG A 175 5.44 -15.64 -47.43
CA ARG A 175 6.67 -15.99 -46.66
C ARG A 175 7.34 -14.75 -46.06
N PRO A 176 8.00 -14.84 -44.89
CA PRO A 176 8.53 -13.67 -44.20
C PRO A 176 9.71 -13.05 -44.94
N LYS A 177 9.47 -11.94 -45.65
CA LYS A 177 10.53 -10.97 -45.93
C LYS A 177 10.99 -10.38 -44.59
N SER A 178 12.30 -10.41 -44.35
CA SER A 178 12.91 -9.83 -43.16
C SER A 178 12.99 -8.30 -43.27
N GLU A 179 11.83 -7.63 -43.29
CA GLU A 179 11.80 -6.18 -43.09
C GLU A 179 12.41 -5.85 -41.73
N LYS A 180 13.31 -4.86 -41.71
CA LYS A 180 13.84 -4.31 -40.46
C LYS A 180 12.68 -3.64 -39.74
N ARG A 181 12.02 -4.38 -38.83
CA ARG A 181 10.88 -3.91 -38.02
C ARG A 181 11.18 -2.52 -37.47
N LEU A 182 10.58 -1.50 -38.08
CA LEU A 182 10.57 -0.15 -37.54
C LEU A 182 9.98 -0.28 -36.13
N GLY A 183 10.73 0.17 -35.12
CA GLY A 183 10.46 -0.21 -33.74
C GLY A 183 9.11 0.27 -33.18
N SER A 184 8.37 1.08 -33.93
CA SER A 184 7.10 1.67 -33.53
C SER A 184 6.04 1.49 -34.61
N GLY A 185 4.80 1.19 -34.20
CA GLY A 185 3.68 0.84 -35.07
C GLY A 185 2.63 0.03 -34.31
N CYS A 186 1.59 -0.48 -35.00
CA CYS A 186 0.60 -1.37 -34.40
C CYS A 186 0.72 -2.77 -35.02
N TRP A 187 0.76 -3.82 -34.21
CA TRP A 187 0.79 -5.21 -34.67
C TRP A 187 0.35 -6.21 -33.59
N VAL A 188 0.13 -7.45 -34.01
CA VAL A 188 -0.10 -8.60 -33.12
C VAL A 188 1.24 -9.26 -32.79
N GLN A 189 1.47 -9.56 -31.51
CA GLN A 189 2.61 -10.35 -31.04
C GLN A 189 2.14 -11.51 -30.17
N VAL A 190 2.36 -12.73 -30.66
CA VAL A 190 2.27 -13.96 -29.86
C VAL A 190 3.58 -14.14 -29.09
N PHE A 191 3.49 -14.44 -27.79
CA PHE A 191 4.63 -14.74 -26.93
C PHE A 191 4.85 -16.25 -26.80
N GLY A 192 6.07 -16.67 -26.46
CA GLY A 192 6.43 -18.09 -26.35
C GLY A 192 5.74 -18.87 -25.22
N ASN A 193 4.94 -18.20 -24.39
CA ASN A 193 4.04 -18.82 -23.40
C ASN A 193 2.58 -18.91 -23.87
N GLY A 194 2.28 -18.54 -25.12
CA GLY A 194 0.93 -18.54 -25.70
C GLY A 194 0.11 -17.28 -25.43
N ASP A 195 0.62 -16.31 -24.65
CA ASP A 195 -0.05 -15.02 -24.48
C ASP A 195 0.00 -14.22 -25.80
N VAL A 196 -1.01 -13.38 -26.05
CA VAL A 196 -1.10 -12.57 -27.27
C VAL A 196 -1.31 -11.10 -26.90
N TYR A 197 -0.51 -10.21 -27.49
CA TYR A 197 -0.73 -8.76 -27.43
C TYR A 197 -1.14 -8.22 -28.79
N GLU A 198 -2.15 -7.36 -28.80
CA GLU A 198 -2.65 -6.65 -29.98
C GLU A 198 -2.68 -5.15 -29.66
N GLY A 199 -1.85 -4.35 -30.33
CA GLY A 199 -1.82 -2.91 -30.07
C GLY A 199 -0.54 -2.21 -30.51
N GLU A 200 -0.37 -1.01 -29.96
CA GLU A 200 0.74 -0.13 -30.28
C GLU A 200 2.07 -0.57 -29.63
N PHE A 201 3.15 -0.33 -30.37
CA PHE A 201 4.52 -0.56 -29.95
C PHE A 201 5.34 0.71 -30.12
N HIS A 202 6.35 0.86 -29.25
CA HIS A 202 7.43 1.83 -29.41
C HIS A 202 8.78 1.21 -29.04
N LYS A 203 9.78 1.37 -29.91
CA LYS A 203 11.12 0.78 -29.78
C LYS A 203 11.11 -0.73 -29.44
N GLY A 204 10.16 -1.47 -30.02
CA GLY A 204 10.02 -2.93 -29.85
C GLY A 204 9.35 -3.37 -28.55
N LYS A 205 8.69 -2.46 -27.81
CA LYS A 205 7.91 -2.76 -26.59
C LYS A 205 6.47 -2.28 -26.74
N CYS A 206 5.51 -2.98 -26.15
CA CYS A 206 4.11 -2.53 -26.04
C CYS A 206 4.06 -1.12 -25.40
N SER A 207 3.44 -0.16 -26.09
CA SER A 207 3.44 1.25 -25.68
C SER A 207 2.37 2.01 -26.47
N GLY A 208 1.46 2.72 -25.79
CA GLY A 208 0.23 3.26 -26.38
C GLY A 208 -0.98 2.44 -25.94
N SER A 209 -2.06 2.40 -26.72
CA SER A 209 -3.22 1.54 -26.44
C SER A 209 -2.97 0.09 -26.90
N GLY A 210 -3.46 -0.88 -26.13
CA GLY A 210 -3.48 -2.28 -26.58
C GLY A 210 -4.17 -3.26 -25.64
N VAL A 211 -4.49 -4.43 -26.19
CA VAL A 211 -5.14 -5.56 -25.51
C VAL A 211 -4.13 -6.70 -25.32
N TYR A 212 -4.12 -7.32 -24.15
CA TYR A 212 -3.29 -8.49 -23.84
C TYR A 212 -4.18 -9.64 -23.38
N TYR A 213 -4.16 -10.72 -24.15
CA TYR A 213 -4.87 -11.96 -23.88
C TYR A 213 -3.94 -12.92 -23.15
N TYR A 214 -4.32 -13.33 -21.93
CA TYR A 214 -3.57 -14.35 -21.20
C TYR A 214 -3.98 -15.74 -21.70
N SER A 215 -3.00 -16.54 -22.12
CA SER A 215 -3.13 -17.96 -22.50
C SER A 215 -3.91 -18.78 -21.48
N MET A 216 -3.61 -18.57 -20.19
CA MET A 216 -4.25 -19.22 -19.04
C MET A 216 -5.65 -18.64 -18.70
N SER A 217 -6.24 -17.86 -19.61
CA SER A 217 -7.48 -17.08 -19.52
C SER A 217 -7.44 -15.75 -18.75
N GLY A 218 -8.34 -14.85 -19.15
CA GLY A 218 -8.37 -13.44 -18.76
C GLY A 218 -7.76 -12.52 -19.82
N ARG A 219 -7.92 -11.20 -19.63
CA ARG A 219 -7.31 -10.18 -20.51
C ARG A 219 -7.15 -8.82 -19.83
N TYR A 220 -6.23 -8.02 -20.34
CA TYR A 220 -6.08 -6.59 -20.04
C TYR A 220 -6.42 -5.75 -21.28
N GLU A 221 -7.23 -4.71 -21.14
CA GLU A 221 -7.53 -3.69 -22.14
C GLU A 221 -7.11 -2.32 -21.59
N GLY A 222 -6.13 -1.61 -22.18
CA GLY A 222 -5.73 -0.30 -21.64
C GLY A 222 -4.43 0.29 -22.19
N ASP A 223 -3.87 1.20 -21.40
CA ASP A 223 -2.68 2.00 -21.69
C ASP A 223 -1.37 1.31 -21.28
N TRP A 224 -0.35 1.44 -22.13
CA TRP A 224 0.95 0.80 -21.98
C TRP A 224 2.10 1.79 -22.07
N ILE A 225 3.11 1.61 -21.22
CA ILE A 225 4.41 2.30 -21.33
C ILE A 225 5.54 1.29 -21.09
N ASP A 226 6.49 1.22 -22.02
CA ASP A 226 7.69 0.37 -21.93
C ASP A 226 7.41 -1.13 -21.63
N GLY A 227 6.29 -1.68 -22.12
CA GLY A 227 5.88 -3.06 -21.89
C GLY A 227 5.21 -3.32 -20.53
N ARG A 228 4.62 -2.31 -19.90
CA ARG A 228 3.88 -2.41 -18.63
C ARG A 228 2.60 -1.58 -18.67
N TYR A 229 1.59 -2.00 -17.90
CA TYR A 229 0.36 -1.25 -17.66
C TYR A 229 0.68 0.09 -16.97
N ASP A 230 0.38 1.22 -17.60
CA ASP A 230 0.63 2.55 -17.07
C ASP A 230 -0.31 3.56 -17.76
N GLY A 231 -1.18 4.23 -16.99
CA GLY A 231 -2.35 4.94 -17.51
C GLY A 231 -3.66 4.34 -17.00
N TYR A 232 -4.72 4.28 -17.80
CA TYR A 232 -5.99 3.64 -17.46
C TYR A 232 -6.08 2.23 -18.07
N GLY A 233 -6.64 1.28 -17.32
CA GLY A 233 -6.83 -0.09 -17.78
C GLY A 233 -8.05 -0.81 -17.22
N VAL A 234 -8.46 -1.85 -17.92
CA VAL A 234 -9.52 -2.79 -17.55
C VAL A 234 -8.94 -4.20 -17.61
N GLU A 235 -8.78 -4.82 -16.45
CA GLU A 235 -8.28 -6.19 -16.33
C GLU A 235 -9.43 -7.11 -15.90
N THR A 236 -9.60 -8.22 -16.62
CA THR A 236 -10.67 -9.19 -16.38
C THR A 236 -10.04 -10.57 -16.24
N TRP A 237 -10.24 -11.25 -15.12
CA TRP A 237 -9.64 -12.54 -14.81
C TRP A 237 -10.59 -13.71 -15.09
N ALA A 238 -10.02 -14.92 -15.20
CA ALA A 238 -10.70 -16.19 -15.46
C ALA A 238 -12.04 -16.37 -14.75
N ARG A 239 -12.08 -16.07 -13.45
CA ARG A 239 -13.23 -16.32 -12.55
C ARG A 239 -14.31 -15.24 -12.60
N GLY A 240 -14.18 -14.22 -13.46
CA GLY A 240 -15.14 -13.10 -13.56
C GLY A 240 -14.79 -11.87 -12.70
N SER A 241 -13.78 -11.95 -11.82
CA SER A 241 -13.20 -10.76 -11.18
C SER A 241 -12.80 -9.73 -12.23
N ARG A 242 -12.99 -8.44 -11.95
CA ARG A 242 -12.69 -7.37 -12.90
C ARG A 242 -12.27 -6.07 -12.22
N TYR A 243 -11.12 -5.54 -12.62
CA TYR A 243 -10.66 -4.20 -12.27
C TYR A 243 -10.95 -3.20 -13.41
N ARG A 244 -11.25 -1.96 -13.03
CA ARG A 244 -11.35 -0.80 -13.93
C ARG A 244 -10.75 0.40 -13.21
N GLY A 245 -9.66 0.96 -13.70
CA GLY A 245 -9.00 2.06 -13.02
C GLY A 245 -7.59 2.34 -13.51
N GLN A 246 -6.85 3.08 -12.71
CA GLN A 246 -5.50 3.52 -13.04
C GLN A 246 -4.43 2.46 -12.70
N TYR A 247 -3.39 2.43 -13.51
CA TYR A 247 -2.20 1.60 -13.36
C TYR A 247 -0.95 2.49 -13.40
N ARG A 248 0.10 2.05 -12.71
CA ARG A 248 1.44 2.64 -12.79
C ARG A 248 2.49 1.53 -12.68
N GLN A 249 3.41 1.48 -13.64
CA GLN A 249 4.53 0.54 -13.73
C GLN A 249 4.12 -0.94 -13.61
N GLY A 250 2.92 -1.30 -14.09
CA GLY A 250 2.36 -2.66 -14.04
C GLY A 250 1.55 -2.99 -12.79
N LEU A 251 1.29 -2.03 -11.89
CA LEU A 251 0.51 -2.21 -10.66
C LEU A 251 -0.69 -1.27 -10.63
N ARG A 252 -1.83 -1.73 -10.07
CA ARG A 252 -2.99 -0.88 -9.78
C ARG A 252 -2.59 0.28 -8.87
N HIS A 253 -2.95 1.51 -9.24
CA HIS A 253 -2.60 2.72 -8.52
C HIS A 253 -3.63 3.83 -8.75
N GLY A 254 -3.63 4.91 -7.97
CA GLY A 254 -4.57 6.01 -8.15
C GLY A 254 -5.99 5.56 -7.88
N PHE A 255 -6.95 5.89 -8.75
CA PHE A 255 -8.36 5.58 -8.56
C PHE A 255 -8.82 4.35 -9.36
N GLY A 256 -9.62 3.47 -8.74
CA GLY A 256 -10.20 2.34 -9.44
C GLY A 256 -11.26 1.52 -8.68
N VAL A 257 -12.05 0.79 -9.46
CA VAL A 257 -13.09 -0.15 -9.01
C VAL A 257 -12.58 -1.57 -9.23
N TYR A 258 -12.62 -2.41 -8.19
CA TYR A 258 -12.40 -3.85 -8.28
C TYR A 258 -13.69 -4.57 -7.90
N ARG A 259 -14.21 -5.40 -8.81
CA ARG A 259 -15.27 -6.37 -8.51
C ARG A 259 -14.63 -7.74 -8.34
N PHE A 260 -14.88 -8.37 -7.20
CA PHE A 260 -14.47 -9.74 -6.93
C PHE A 260 -15.42 -10.72 -7.62
N TYR A 261 -14.97 -11.95 -7.88
CA TYR A 261 -15.84 -13.02 -8.37
C TYR A 261 -16.88 -13.47 -7.34
N THR A 262 -16.69 -13.09 -6.07
CA THR A 262 -17.60 -13.29 -4.92
C THR A 262 -18.72 -12.24 -4.83
N GLY A 263 -18.92 -11.42 -5.87
CA GLY A 263 -19.92 -10.34 -5.86
C GLY A 263 -19.47 -9.05 -5.17
N ASP A 264 -18.53 -9.14 -4.22
CA ASP A 264 -17.99 -7.98 -3.48
C ASP A 264 -17.39 -6.90 -4.40
N VAL A 265 -17.46 -5.64 -3.97
CA VAL A 265 -16.99 -4.48 -4.73
C VAL A 265 -16.17 -3.53 -3.85
N TYR A 266 -14.90 -3.35 -4.20
CA TYR A 266 -14.09 -2.23 -3.73
C TYR A 266 -14.14 -1.07 -4.74
N THR A 267 -14.36 0.15 -4.25
CA THR A 267 -14.22 1.39 -5.05
C THR A 267 -13.42 2.40 -4.24
N GLY A 268 -12.27 2.85 -4.73
CA GLY A 268 -11.45 3.76 -3.96
C GLY A 268 -10.07 4.04 -4.55
N GLU A 269 -9.18 4.48 -3.66
CA GLU A 269 -7.77 4.69 -3.91
C GLU A 269 -6.95 3.38 -3.87
N TRP A 270 -5.85 3.35 -4.63
CA TRP A 270 -4.98 2.20 -4.81
C TRP A 270 -3.51 2.60 -4.72
N SER A 271 -2.71 1.81 -4.02
CA SER A 271 -1.26 1.98 -3.94
C SER A 271 -0.53 0.66 -4.15
N ASN A 272 0.35 0.63 -5.15
CA ASN A 272 1.23 -0.51 -5.46
C ASN A 272 0.50 -1.87 -5.52
N GLY A 273 -0.68 -1.91 -6.13
CA GLY A 273 -1.50 -3.11 -6.32
C GLY A 273 -2.58 -3.37 -5.25
N GLN A 274 -2.56 -2.65 -4.13
CA GLN A 274 -3.43 -2.85 -2.95
C GLN A 274 -4.36 -1.66 -2.74
N SER A 275 -5.48 -1.85 -2.03
CA SER A 275 -6.31 -0.75 -1.51
C SER A 275 -5.54 0.06 -0.46
N HIS A 276 -5.70 1.38 -0.53
CA HIS A 276 -4.98 2.36 0.29
C HIS A 276 -5.74 3.69 0.23
N GLY A 277 -5.67 4.57 1.23
CA GLY A 277 -6.39 5.86 1.18
C GLY A 277 -7.89 5.69 1.38
N CYS A 278 -8.72 6.60 0.85
CA CYS A 278 -10.17 6.55 1.02
C CYS A 278 -10.82 5.53 0.07
N GLY A 279 -11.77 4.74 0.59
CA GLY A 279 -12.53 3.80 -0.24
C GLY A 279 -13.81 3.27 0.38
N VAL A 280 -14.54 2.54 -0.46
CA VAL A 280 -15.78 1.81 -0.18
C VAL A 280 -15.50 0.32 -0.35
N HIS A 281 -15.98 -0.49 0.57
CA HIS A 281 -16.10 -1.94 0.37
C HIS A 281 -17.55 -2.34 0.61
N THR A 282 -18.26 -2.67 -0.47
CA THR A 282 -19.61 -3.24 -0.42
C THR A 282 -19.49 -4.75 -0.58
N CYS A 283 -19.97 -5.50 0.39
CA CYS A 283 -20.02 -6.96 0.35
C CYS A 283 -21.22 -7.44 -0.49
N GLU A 284 -21.18 -8.67 -1.01
CA GLU A 284 -22.33 -9.28 -1.71
C GLU A 284 -23.58 -9.33 -0.82
N ASP A 285 -23.41 -9.51 0.50
CA ASP A 285 -24.50 -9.55 1.48
C ASP A 285 -25.16 -8.18 1.76
N GLY A 286 -24.71 -7.12 1.09
CA GLY A 286 -25.23 -5.75 1.25
C GLY A 286 -24.58 -4.95 2.39
N SER A 287 -23.74 -5.56 3.23
CA SER A 287 -22.92 -4.82 4.19
C SER A 287 -21.98 -3.85 3.47
N ARG A 288 -21.75 -2.65 4.04
CA ARG A 288 -20.95 -1.60 3.41
C ARG A 288 -20.03 -0.90 4.40
N TYR A 289 -18.73 -0.98 4.15
CA TYR A 289 -17.73 -0.10 4.77
C TYR A 289 -17.46 1.12 3.90
N VAL A 290 -17.25 2.28 4.55
CA VAL A 290 -16.69 3.49 3.96
C VAL A 290 -15.67 4.07 4.93
N GLY A 291 -14.44 4.27 4.48
CA GLY A 291 -13.37 4.78 5.35
C GLY A 291 -11.99 4.67 4.73
N GLU A 292 -10.98 4.72 5.60
CA GLU A 292 -9.58 4.62 5.25
C GLU A 292 -9.11 3.16 5.11
N PHE A 293 -8.23 2.93 4.14
CA PHE A 293 -7.59 1.66 3.85
C PHE A 293 -6.06 1.81 3.87
N LYS A 294 -5.35 0.74 4.26
CA LYS A 294 -3.89 0.77 4.34
C LYS A 294 -3.30 -0.62 4.15
N TRP A 295 -2.85 -0.91 2.93
CA TRP A 295 -2.27 -2.21 2.54
C TRP A 295 -3.31 -3.34 2.56
N GLY A 296 -4.41 -3.17 1.83
CA GLY A 296 -5.49 -4.17 1.74
C GLY A 296 -6.59 -3.98 2.80
N VAL A 297 -6.19 -3.75 4.05
CA VAL A 297 -7.06 -3.78 5.24
C VAL A 297 -7.68 -2.42 5.59
N LYS A 298 -8.83 -2.42 6.27
CA LYS A 298 -9.42 -1.20 6.87
C LYS A 298 -8.51 -0.66 7.98
N HIS A 299 -8.40 0.65 8.08
CA HIS A 299 -7.52 1.36 9.02
C HIS A 299 -8.08 2.76 9.31
N GLY A 300 -7.48 3.52 10.23
CA GLY A 300 -7.79 4.94 10.41
C GLY A 300 -9.26 5.17 10.78
N LEU A 301 -9.92 6.12 10.14
CA LEU A 301 -11.34 6.43 10.38
C LEU A 301 -12.26 5.76 9.35
N GLY A 302 -13.39 5.24 9.81
CA GLY A 302 -14.43 4.72 8.92
C GLY A 302 -15.72 4.34 9.63
N HIS A 303 -16.76 4.11 8.82
CA HIS A 303 -18.05 3.61 9.28
C HIS A 303 -18.48 2.38 8.47
N TYR A 304 -19.23 1.50 9.13
CA TYR A 304 -19.68 0.21 8.60
C TYR A 304 -21.17 0.06 8.85
N HIS A 305 -21.92 -0.24 7.80
CA HIS A 305 -23.31 -0.68 7.87
C HIS A 305 -23.33 -2.21 7.71
N PHE A 306 -23.84 -2.92 8.70
CA PHE A 306 -23.94 -4.37 8.71
C PHE A 306 -25.28 -4.82 8.09
N ARG A 307 -25.32 -5.98 7.43
CA ARG A 307 -26.55 -6.56 6.83
C ARG A 307 -27.72 -6.70 7.81
N ASN A 308 -27.45 -6.88 9.11
CA ASN A 308 -28.48 -6.95 10.14
C ASN A 308 -29.08 -5.59 10.56
N GLY A 309 -28.60 -4.48 9.99
CA GLY A 309 -29.02 -3.11 10.31
C GLY A 309 -28.18 -2.41 11.39
N ASP A 310 -27.23 -3.12 12.03
CA ASP A 310 -26.30 -2.47 12.95
C ASP A 310 -25.38 -1.49 12.19
N THR A 311 -24.85 -0.49 12.89
CA THR A 311 -23.86 0.43 12.35
C THR A 311 -22.74 0.72 13.35
N TYR A 312 -21.50 0.81 12.86
CA TYR A 312 -20.37 1.33 13.62
C TYR A 312 -19.79 2.56 12.93
N ALA A 313 -19.36 3.56 13.68
CA ALA A 313 -18.55 4.67 13.17
C ALA A 313 -17.46 5.03 14.19
N GLY A 314 -16.21 5.09 13.76
CA GLY A 314 -15.07 5.32 14.64
C GLY A 314 -13.75 4.89 14.01
N GLU A 315 -12.84 4.42 14.86
CA GLU A 315 -11.47 4.07 14.51
C GLU A 315 -11.29 2.56 14.18
N TYR A 316 -10.37 2.28 13.26
CA TYR A 316 -10.08 0.94 12.75
C TYR A 316 -8.59 0.65 12.77
N PHE A 317 -8.24 -0.59 13.13
CA PHE A 317 -6.87 -1.09 13.03
C PHE A 317 -6.88 -2.54 12.53
N ALA A 318 -6.32 -2.77 11.34
CA ALA A 318 -6.18 -4.09 10.71
C ALA A 318 -7.53 -4.83 10.64
N ASP A 319 -8.50 -4.23 9.94
CA ASP A 319 -9.88 -4.70 9.78
C ASP A 319 -10.77 -4.77 11.03
N ARG A 320 -10.21 -4.58 12.24
CA ARG A 320 -10.96 -4.59 13.50
C ARG A 320 -11.30 -3.18 13.97
N MET A 321 -12.47 -3.05 14.63
CA MET A 321 -12.83 -1.84 15.38
C MET A 321 -11.84 -1.64 16.53
N HIS A 322 -11.31 -0.43 16.68
CA HIS A 322 -10.24 -0.10 17.62
C HIS A 322 -10.42 1.34 18.13
N GLY A 323 -9.64 1.77 19.12
CA GLY A 323 -9.59 3.17 19.52
C GLY A 323 -10.93 3.66 20.04
N PHE A 324 -11.44 4.78 19.53
CA PHE A 324 -12.74 5.33 19.91
C PHE A 324 -13.81 5.18 18.82
N GLY A 325 -15.05 4.85 19.21
CA GLY A 325 -16.15 4.73 18.26
C GLY A 325 -17.52 4.46 18.86
N VAL A 326 -18.55 4.75 18.07
CA VAL A 326 -19.97 4.53 18.39
C VAL A 326 -20.51 3.36 17.60
N TYR A 327 -21.11 2.39 18.30
CA TYR A 327 -21.86 1.28 17.71
C TYR A 327 -23.34 1.50 18.02
N ARG A 328 -24.20 1.40 17.00
CA ARG A 328 -25.66 1.47 17.10
C ARG A 328 -26.22 0.15 16.63
N PHE A 329 -27.00 -0.50 17.48
CA PHE A 329 -27.64 -1.76 17.16
C PHE A 329 -28.96 -1.48 16.44
N ALA A 330 -29.35 -2.33 15.48
CA ALA A 330 -30.63 -2.30 14.79
C ALA A 330 -31.81 -2.38 15.77
N ASN A 331 -31.60 -3.03 16.92
CA ASN A 331 -32.56 -3.10 18.01
C ASN A 331 -32.70 -1.78 18.82
N GLY A 332 -32.03 -0.69 18.41
CA GLY A 332 -32.09 0.63 19.05
C GLY A 332 -31.15 0.81 20.24
N HIS A 333 -30.39 -0.21 20.64
CA HIS A 333 -29.35 -0.05 21.66
C HIS A 333 -28.13 0.70 21.06
N ARG A 334 -27.23 1.18 21.92
CA ARG A 334 -26.02 1.89 21.51
C ARG A 334 -24.86 1.63 22.48
N TYR A 335 -23.64 1.58 21.97
CA TYR A 335 -22.42 1.74 22.78
C TYR A 335 -21.61 2.94 22.27
N GLU A 336 -21.09 3.75 23.20
CA GLU A 336 -20.25 4.90 22.94
C GLU A 336 -19.04 4.82 23.88
N GLY A 337 -17.83 4.60 23.33
CA GLY A 337 -16.63 4.47 24.15
C GLY A 337 -15.44 3.92 23.39
N ALA A 338 -14.51 3.33 24.13
CA ALA A 338 -13.30 2.72 23.59
C ALA A 338 -13.50 1.25 23.16
N TRP A 339 -12.62 0.83 22.24
CA TRP A 339 -12.65 -0.44 21.51
C TRP A 339 -11.24 -1.03 21.36
N HIS A 340 -11.14 -2.35 21.43
CA HIS A 340 -9.89 -3.07 21.16
C HIS A 340 -10.19 -4.39 20.46
N GLU A 341 -9.54 -4.62 19.32
CA GLU A 341 -9.69 -5.83 18.49
C GLU A 341 -11.14 -6.26 18.20
N GLY A 342 -12.07 -5.31 18.02
CA GLY A 342 -13.49 -5.58 17.78
C GLY A 342 -14.35 -5.74 19.04
N ARG A 343 -13.76 -5.66 20.24
CA ARG A 343 -14.46 -5.76 21.54
C ARG A 343 -14.57 -4.40 22.22
N ARG A 344 -15.62 -4.20 23.02
CA ARG A 344 -15.74 -3.06 23.96
C ARG A 344 -14.64 -3.20 25.03
N GLN A 345 -13.80 -2.17 25.19
CA GLN A 345 -12.61 -2.22 26.05
C GLN A 345 -12.30 -0.82 26.59
N GLY A 346 -11.89 -0.69 27.84
CA GLY A 346 -11.62 0.61 28.45
C GLY A 346 -12.90 1.35 28.84
N LEU A 347 -12.88 2.67 28.84
CA LEU A 347 -14.03 3.47 29.29
C LEU A 347 -15.12 3.58 28.21
N GLY A 348 -16.37 3.39 28.60
CA GLY A 348 -17.52 3.50 27.70
C GLY A 348 -18.88 3.43 28.37
N MET A 349 -19.91 3.81 27.62
CA MET A 349 -21.31 3.79 28.02
C MET A 349 -22.15 3.01 27.02
N TYR A 350 -22.96 2.10 27.53
CA TYR A 350 -24.05 1.44 26.82
C TYR A 350 -25.37 2.18 27.11
N THR A 351 -26.20 2.37 26.09
CA THR A 351 -27.59 2.87 26.21
C THR A 351 -28.53 1.77 25.69
N PHE A 352 -29.51 1.37 26.50
CA PHE A 352 -30.56 0.44 26.11
C PHE A 352 -31.69 1.18 25.36
N ARG A 353 -32.59 0.46 24.66
CA ARG A 353 -33.71 1.08 23.90
C ARG A 353 -34.62 1.94 24.79
N ASN A 354 -34.81 1.55 26.05
CA ASN A 354 -35.63 2.25 27.04
C ASN A 354 -34.96 3.54 27.59
N GLY A 355 -33.72 3.84 27.20
CA GLY A 355 -32.97 5.01 27.66
C GLY A 355 -32.10 4.76 28.90
N GLU A 356 -32.17 3.59 29.53
CA GLU A 356 -31.28 3.22 30.63
C GLU A 356 -29.82 3.16 30.17
N THR A 357 -28.88 3.43 31.07
CA THR A 357 -27.45 3.42 30.73
C THR A 357 -26.60 2.59 31.70
N GLN A 358 -25.63 1.87 31.14
CA GLN A 358 -24.56 1.19 31.87
C GLN A 358 -23.23 1.84 31.45
N SER A 359 -22.59 2.52 32.38
CA SER A 359 -21.38 3.33 32.14
C SER A 359 -20.26 2.88 33.09
N GLY A 360 -19.02 2.78 32.60
CA GLY A 360 -17.91 2.29 33.40
C GLY A 360 -16.69 1.84 32.59
N HIS A 361 -15.87 0.96 33.19
CA HIS A 361 -14.79 0.24 32.55
C HIS A 361 -15.30 -1.08 31.94
N TRP A 362 -14.91 -1.36 30.71
CA TRP A 362 -15.25 -2.56 29.96
C TRP A 362 -13.99 -3.38 29.70
N GLN A 363 -14.08 -4.70 29.85
CA GLN A 363 -13.00 -5.62 29.56
C GLN A 363 -13.51 -6.81 28.74
N ASN A 364 -12.86 -7.11 27.61
CA ASN A 364 -13.23 -8.20 26.70
C ASN A 364 -14.70 -8.18 26.22
N GLY A 365 -15.35 -7.01 26.20
CA GLY A 365 -16.77 -6.88 25.84
C GLY A 365 -17.75 -6.89 27.00
N VAL A 366 -17.32 -7.15 28.24
CA VAL A 366 -18.16 -7.18 29.46
C VAL A 366 -17.95 -5.90 30.27
N LEU A 367 -18.98 -5.41 30.98
CA LEU A 367 -18.83 -4.32 31.96
C LEU A 367 -18.15 -4.89 33.21
N ASP A 368 -16.96 -4.40 33.51
CA ASP A 368 -16.08 -4.88 34.56
C ASP A 368 -16.27 -4.06 35.85
N ILE A 369 -16.15 -2.73 35.75
CA ILE A 369 -16.36 -1.80 36.87
C ILE A 369 -17.38 -0.73 36.48
N PRO A 370 -18.54 -0.63 37.15
CA PRO A 370 -19.51 0.45 36.90
C PRO A 370 -19.00 1.81 37.40
N SER A 371 -19.48 2.88 36.78
CA SER A 371 -19.14 4.25 37.19
C SER A 371 -20.06 4.76 38.30
N THR A 372 -19.47 5.43 39.29
CA THR A 372 -20.18 5.99 40.44
C THR A 372 -20.59 7.43 40.17
N GLN A 373 -21.89 7.72 40.25
CA GLN A 373 -22.45 9.05 39.98
C GLN A 373 -22.31 10.04 41.15
N ASN A 374 -22.09 9.57 42.38
CA ASN A 374 -22.10 10.41 43.58
C ASN A 374 -20.68 10.86 44.00
N THR A 375 -20.45 12.17 44.00
CA THR A 375 -19.23 12.82 44.52
C THR A 375 -19.25 13.05 46.04
N THR A 376 -20.36 12.73 46.71
CA THR A 376 -20.69 13.23 48.07
C THR A 376 -20.31 12.27 49.21
N TYR A 377 -19.87 11.05 48.91
CA TYR A 377 -19.48 10.03 49.88
C TYR A 377 -18.07 9.52 49.60
N PRO A 378 -17.31 9.05 50.61
CA PRO A 378 -15.95 8.59 50.42
C PRO A 378 -15.89 7.50 49.35
N VAL A 379 -15.06 7.76 48.32
CA VAL A 379 -14.99 6.94 47.11
C VAL A 379 -14.61 5.51 47.48
N SER A 380 -15.50 4.56 47.22
CA SER A 380 -15.14 3.14 47.21
C SER A 380 -14.00 2.97 46.19
N PRO A 381 -12.82 2.46 46.59
CA PRO A 381 -11.57 2.59 45.81
C PRO A 381 -11.57 1.84 44.47
N VAL A 382 -12.64 1.09 44.19
CA VAL A 382 -12.87 0.37 42.94
C VAL A 382 -13.58 1.23 41.89
N GLY A 383 -14.40 2.22 42.29
CA GLY A 383 -15.36 2.89 41.40
C GLY A 383 -14.75 3.80 40.32
N VAL A 384 -15.23 3.68 39.08
CA VAL A 384 -14.83 4.60 37.99
C VAL A 384 -15.52 5.96 38.17
N ASN A 385 -14.76 7.05 38.21
CA ASN A 385 -15.33 8.41 38.19
C ASN A 385 -16.09 8.66 36.88
N HIS A 386 -17.39 8.93 36.98
CA HIS A 386 -18.30 9.10 35.85
C HIS A 386 -17.84 10.16 34.83
N SER A 387 -17.17 11.23 35.29
CA SER A 387 -16.65 12.29 34.40
C SER A 387 -15.69 11.74 33.33
N LYS A 388 -14.82 10.76 33.68
CA LYS A 388 -13.90 10.12 32.72
C LYS A 388 -14.64 9.30 31.67
N VAL A 389 -15.77 8.69 32.02
CA VAL A 389 -16.62 7.96 31.04
C VAL A 389 -17.29 8.95 30.09
N LEU A 390 -17.77 10.09 30.60
CA LEU A 390 -18.33 11.14 29.74
C LEU A 390 -17.30 11.70 28.75
N THR A 391 -16.03 11.86 29.15
CA THR A 391 -14.94 12.21 28.22
C THR A 391 -14.74 11.13 27.15
N ALA A 392 -14.70 9.85 27.53
CA ALA A 392 -14.57 8.74 26.57
C ALA A 392 -15.75 8.65 25.58
N VAL A 393 -16.98 8.96 26.04
CA VAL A 393 -18.17 9.08 25.19
C VAL A 393 -18.07 10.27 24.23
N GLN A 394 -17.52 11.41 24.68
CA GLN A 394 -17.28 12.58 23.82
C GLN A 394 -16.24 12.28 22.73
N GLU A 395 -15.13 11.61 23.05
CA GLU A 395 -14.15 11.17 22.05
C GLU A 395 -14.74 10.15 21.08
N ALA A 396 -15.51 9.17 21.56
CA ALA A 396 -16.22 8.22 20.70
C ALA A 396 -17.18 8.90 19.71
N ARG A 397 -17.97 9.87 20.18
CA ARG A 397 -18.86 10.67 19.30
C ARG A 397 -18.06 11.51 18.30
N ARG A 398 -16.93 12.11 18.71
CA ARG A 398 -16.04 12.88 17.82
C ARG A 398 -15.35 12.00 16.78
N ALA A 399 -14.92 10.80 17.13
CA ALA A 399 -14.36 9.81 16.21
C ALA A 399 -15.42 9.35 15.19
N ALA A 400 -16.64 9.05 15.66
CA ALA A 400 -17.78 8.74 14.80
C ALA A 400 -18.12 9.88 13.82
N GLU A 401 -18.17 11.13 14.29
CA GLU A 401 -18.42 12.30 13.44
C GLU A 401 -17.34 12.48 12.37
N LYS A 402 -16.05 12.34 12.73
CA LYS A 402 -14.95 12.35 11.76
C LYS A 402 -15.10 11.22 10.74
N ALA A 403 -15.42 10.00 11.17
CA ALA A 403 -15.63 8.83 10.32
C ALA A 403 -16.81 8.99 9.34
N TYR A 404 -17.89 9.69 9.73
CA TYR A 404 -18.95 10.09 8.81
C TYR A 404 -18.49 11.20 7.85
N ASN A 405 -17.65 12.15 8.29
CA ASN A 405 -17.11 13.18 7.39
C ASN A 405 -16.13 12.62 6.34
N VAL A 406 -15.50 11.45 6.56
CA VAL A 406 -14.75 10.72 5.51
C VAL A 406 -15.67 10.32 4.33
N SER A 407 -16.98 10.11 4.54
CA SER A 407 -17.93 9.85 3.43
C SER A 407 -18.08 11.04 2.48
N LYS A 408 -17.89 12.27 2.96
CA LYS A 408 -17.89 13.47 2.11
C LYS A 408 -16.62 13.56 1.26
N VAL A 409 -15.56 12.86 1.65
CA VAL A 409 -14.37 12.61 0.81
C VAL A 409 -14.64 11.47 -0.16
N GLU A 410 -15.36 10.42 0.23
CA GLU A 410 -15.84 9.34 -0.65
C GLU A 410 -16.58 9.88 -1.87
N GLU A 411 -17.47 10.88 -1.73
CA GLU A 411 -18.10 11.53 -2.89
C GLU A 411 -17.09 12.12 -3.89
N ARG A 412 -15.96 12.65 -3.42
CA ARG A 412 -14.91 13.22 -4.27
C ARG A 412 -14.13 12.11 -4.97
N VAL A 413 -13.86 11.02 -4.26
CA VAL A 413 -13.27 9.77 -4.80
C VAL A 413 -14.18 9.19 -5.89
N ASN A 414 -15.48 9.01 -5.61
CA ASN A 414 -16.47 8.50 -6.57
C ASN A 414 -16.65 9.43 -7.77
N ARG A 415 -16.61 10.75 -7.57
CA ARG A 415 -16.58 11.74 -8.67
C ARG A 415 -15.31 11.63 -9.52
N ALA A 416 -14.14 11.41 -8.90
CA ALA A 416 -12.87 11.22 -9.61
C ALA A 416 -12.83 9.90 -10.41
N VAL A 417 -13.23 8.78 -9.79
CA VAL A 417 -13.44 7.48 -10.45
C VAL A 417 -14.39 7.63 -11.64
N SER A 418 -15.53 8.29 -11.45
CA SER A 418 -16.52 8.52 -12.51
C SER A 418 -16.00 9.42 -13.63
N ALA A 419 -15.20 10.44 -13.31
CA ALA A 419 -14.56 11.31 -14.29
C ALA A 419 -13.49 10.56 -15.12
N ALA A 420 -12.64 9.77 -14.46
CA ALA A 420 -11.66 8.91 -15.13
C ALA A 420 -12.34 7.88 -16.05
N ASN A 421 -13.41 7.22 -15.58
CA ASN A 421 -14.21 6.29 -16.38
C ASN A 421 -14.83 6.97 -17.61
N ARG A 422 -15.37 8.21 -17.47
CA ARG A 422 -15.88 9.00 -18.59
C ARG A 422 -14.78 9.36 -19.58
N ALA A 423 -13.62 9.83 -19.10
CA ALA A 423 -12.48 10.19 -19.94
C ALA A 423 -11.95 8.99 -20.75
N ALA A 424 -11.74 7.84 -20.09
CA ALA A 424 -11.28 6.61 -20.75
C ALA A 424 -12.31 6.05 -21.76
N ASN A 425 -13.61 6.20 -21.48
CA ASN A 425 -14.66 5.85 -22.46
C ASN A 425 -14.66 6.82 -23.65
N ALA A 426 -14.51 8.13 -23.41
CA ALA A 426 -14.43 9.13 -24.47
C ALA A 426 -13.20 8.92 -25.37
N ALA A 427 -12.04 8.57 -24.80
CA ALA A 427 -10.83 8.26 -25.55
C ALA A 427 -11.04 7.06 -26.49
N ARG A 428 -11.64 5.96 -25.99
CA ARG A 428 -12.00 4.79 -26.81
C ARG A 428 -12.98 5.14 -27.94
N VAL A 429 -14.00 5.98 -27.68
CA VAL A 429 -14.94 6.44 -28.72
C VAL A 429 -14.24 7.34 -29.76
N ALA A 430 -13.30 8.18 -29.35
CA ALA A 430 -12.52 9.03 -30.26
C ALA A 430 -11.60 8.20 -31.17
N ALA A 431 -10.92 7.18 -30.61
CA ALA A 431 -10.09 6.25 -31.39
C ALA A 431 -10.90 5.48 -32.45
N VAL A 432 -12.07 4.92 -32.08
CA VAL A 432 -12.96 4.24 -33.04
C VAL A 432 -13.41 5.19 -34.15
N LYS A 433 -13.79 6.43 -33.84
CA LYS A 433 -14.18 7.43 -34.84
C LYS A 433 -13.02 7.83 -35.77
N ALA A 434 -11.78 7.87 -35.27
CA ALA A 434 -10.60 8.14 -36.10
C ALA A 434 -10.36 7.01 -37.12
N VAL A 435 -10.45 5.74 -36.69
CA VAL A 435 -10.33 4.57 -37.56
C VAL A 435 -11.45 4.55 -38.61
N GLN A 436 -12.70 4.76 -38.21
CA GLN A 436 -13.84 4.86 -39.13
C GLN A 436 -13.64 5.95 -40.20
N LYS A 437 -13.18 7.14 -39.78
CA LYS A 437 -12.88 8.23 -40.73
C LYS A 437 -11.77 7.85 -41.72
N GLN A 438 -10.72 7.17 -41.27
CA GLN A 438 -9.66 6.69 -42.15
C GLN A 438 -10.17 5.65 -43.16
N MET A 439 -11.03 4.72 -42.73
CA MET A 439 -11.66 3.74 -43.63
C MET A 439 -12.53 4.42 -44.71
N HIS A 440 -13.40 5.37 -44.34
CA HIS A 440 -14.22 6.10 -45.31
C HIS A 440 -13.40 6.92 -46.32
N HIS A 441 -12.29 7.54 -45.89
CA HIS A 441 -11.38 8.21 -46.83
C HIS A 441 -10.67 7.23 -47.79
N HIS A 442 -10.38 5.99 -47.36
CA HIS A 442 -9.78 4.97 -48.22
C HIS A 442 -10.80 4.46 -49.27
N VAL A 443 -12.04 4.18 -48.84
CA VAL A 443 -13.13 3.73 -49.75
C VAL A 443 -13.41 4.77 -50.84
N ASN A 444 -13.44 6.06 -50.49
CA ASN A 444 -13.70 7.12 -51.46
C ASN A 444 -12.53 7.39 -52.43
N ASN A 445 -11.32 6.89 -52.14
CA ASN A 445 -10.13 7.05 -53.00
C ASN A 445 -9.89 5.86 -53.95
N GLU A 446 -10.48 4.69 -53.70
CA GLU A 446 -10.40 3.53 -54.61
C GLU A 446 -11.37 3.66 -55.81
N GLY A 447 -12.18 4.72 -55.86
CA GLY A 447 -13.14 5.02 -56.93
C GLY A 447 -12.51 5.50 -58.24
N PHE A 448 -11.56 4.73 -58.81
CA PHE A 448 -11.06 4.99 -60.16
C PHE A 448 -12.15 4.72 -61.20
N PRO A 449 -12.47 5.67 -62.11
CA PRO A 449 -13.38 5.40 -63.21
C PRO A 449 -12.72 4.45 -64.21
N ILE A 450 -13.37 3.32 -64.49
CA ILE A 450 -12.95 2.42 -65.56
C ILE A 450 -13.13 3.16 -66.89
N PRO A 451 -12.09 3.36 -67.71
CA PRO A 451 -12.25 3.90 -69.04
C PRO A 451 -12.96 2.85 -69.91
N VAL A 452 -14.18 3.15 -70.33
CA VAL A 452 -14.88 2.36 -71.36
C VAL A 452 -14.19 2.64 -72.70
N MET A 453 -13.73 1.57 -73.35
CA MET A 453 -13.30 1.55 -74.76
C MET A 453 -14.49 1.22 -75.66
#